data_AF-A0A0B1PB12-F1
#
_entry.id   AF-A0A0B1PB12-F1
#
_cell.length_a   1.000
_cell.length_b   1.000
_cell.length_c   1.000
_cell.angle_alpha   90.00
_cell.angle_beta   90.00
_cell.angle_gamma   90.00
#
_symmetry.space_group_name_H-M   'P 1'
#
loop_
_entity.id
_entity.type
_entity.pdbx_description
1 polymer ?
#
loop_
_entity_poly.entity_id
_entity_poly.type
_entity_poly.pdbx_seq_one_letter_code
_entity_poly.pdbx_strand_id
1 'polypeptide(L)'
;MEAILTQAGTGPGIGGFELAPGKTVNFTVSADWQGRIWGRTNCSFNTAGNGASNLNGNNGAGAACISGDCGGVLNCVTSGETPVTLVEFDLAGGVDGQQVFYDISLVDGYNLPMGVYFIPGENPKLQKIPPRLTNCACIGTPGYLAPLGAENAASIPYESKQTNASVAEWCPWDLQQTLPRKPVDGVYIYPDSSIQRPLFDPCFSACSKTNSPQDCCTGVYNSPSACKAPLYASMAKAICPDAYSYAYDDQSSTFIIPSGGGWGVRICPAGRSTNILATSKQELQELS
;
A
#
# COMPACT_ATOMS: atom_id res chain seq x y z
N MET A 1 12.45 -2.52 -6.76
CA MET A 1 12.36 -3.95 -6.45
C MET A 1 10.94 -4.19 -6.02
N GLU A 2 10.31 -5.17 -6.62
CA GLU A 2 8.88 -5.37 -6.58
C GLU A 2 8.67 -6.83 -6.20
N ALA A 3 7.56 -7.09 -5.54
CA ALA A 3 7.23 -8.40 -5.05
C ALA A 3 5.76 -8.70 -5.30
N ILE A 4 5.50 -9.98 -5.54
CA ILE A 4 4.18 -10.52 -5.81
C ILE A 4 4.03 -11.78 -4.96
N LEU A 5 2.94 -11.88 -4.22
CA LEU A 5 2.57 -13.09 -3.50
C LEU A 5 1.23 -13.58 -4.05
N THR A 6 1.19 -14.85 -4.45
CA THR A 6 -0.05 -15.54 -4.79
C THR A 6 -0.56 -16.29 -3.58
N GLN A 7 -1.78 -15.99 -3.16
CA GLN A 7 -2.46 -16.65 -2.04
C GLN A 7 -3.45 -17.71 -2.53
N ALA A 8 -4.11 -17.48 -3.67
CA ALA A 8 -4.97 -18.45 -4.35
C ALA A 8 -4.95 -18.26 -5.87
N GLY A 9 -5.41 -19.27 -6.61
CA GLY A 9 -5.35 -19.31 -8.07
C GLY A 9 -3.94 -19.55 -8.61
N THR A 10 -3.70 -19.20 -9.87
CA THR A 10 -2.42 -19.32 -10.57
C THR A 10 -1.79 -17.96 -10.76
N GLY A 11 -0.66 -17.73 -10.09
CA GLY A 11 0.12 -16.49 -10.20
C GLY A 11 1.05 -16.42 -11.41
N PRO A 12 1.88 -15.38 -11.49
CA PRO A 12 2.73 -15.11 -12.66
C PRO A 12 3.98 -16.01 -12.75
N GLY A 13 4.14 -16.97 -11.85
CA GLY A 13 5.31 -17.86 -11.79
C GLY A 13 6.57 -17.24 -11.18
N ILE A 14 6.50 -16.00 -10.69
CA ILE A 14 7.58 -15.31 -9.98
C ILE A 14 7.07 -14.69 -8.68
N GLY A 15 7.96 -14.51 -7.70
CA GLY A 15 7.65 -13.86 -6.41
C GLY A 15 8.24 -12.46 -6.26
N GLY A 16 9.13 -12.04 -7.17
CA GLY A 16 9.69 -10.70 -7.17
C GLY A 16 10.73 -10.46 -8.26
N PHE A 17 10.96 -9.20 -8.56
CA PHE A 17 11.78 -8.76 -9.69
C PHE A 17 12.30 -7.33 -9.47
N GLU A 18 13.25 -6.92 -10.29
CA GLU A 18 13.71 -5.53 -10.36
C GLU A 18 12.94 -4.76 -11.43
N LEU A 19 12.32 -3.65 -11.03
CA LEU A 19 11.75 -2.66 -11.92
C LEU A 19 12.54 -1.36 -11.82
N ALA A 20 13.25 -1.01 -12.90
CA ALA A 20 13.93 0.27 -12.98
C ALA A 20 12.91 1.42 -13.06
N PRO A 21 13.25 2.64 -12.61
CA PRO A 21 12.37 3.80 -12.67
C PRO A 21 11.79 4.04 -14.07
N GLY A 22 10.48 4.25 -14.14
CA GLY A 22 9.75 4.49 -15.40
C GLY A 22 9.60 3.26 -16.31
N LYS A 23 10.00 2.07 -15.87
CA LYS A 23 9.75 0.82 -16.60
C LYS A 23 8.41 0.20 -16.21
N THR A 24 7.93 -0.68 -17.06
CA THR A 24 6.70 -1.46 -16.87
C THR A 24 7.00 -2.90 -17.24
N VAL A 25 6.49 -3.83 -16.44
CA VAL A 25 6.51 -5.26 -16.73
C VAL A 25 5.07 -5.75 -16.65
N ASN A 26 4.71 -6.64 -17.55
CA ASN A 26 3.37 -7.20 -17.65
C ASN A 26 3.41 -8.67 -17.22
N PHE A 27 2.39 -9.09 -16.49
CA PHE A 27 2.21 -10.46 -16.06
C PHE A 27 0.77 -10.91 -16.34
N THR A 28 0.61 -12.22 -16.46
CA THR A 28 -0.70 -12.86 -16.56
C THR A 28 -0.92 -13.71 -15.31
N VAL A 29 -2.12 -13.63 -14.75
CA VAL A 29 -2.60 -14.46 -13.65
C VAL A 29 -3.92 -15.11 -14.05
N SER A 30 -4.35 -16.14 -13.34
CA SER A 30 -5.67 -16.74 -13.57
C SER A 30 -6.81 -15.80 -13.15
N ALA A 31 -8.00 -16.04 -13.68
CA ALA A 31 -9.17 -15.21 -13.39
C ALA A 31 -9.64 -15.28 -11.93
N ASP A 32 -9.25 -16.33 -11.20
CA ASP A 32 -9.51 -16.56 -9.78
C ASP A 32 -8.31 -16.19 -8.88
N TRP A 33 -7.34 -15.45 -9.42
CA TRP A 33 -6.14 -15.11 -8.67
C TRP A 33 -6.47 -14.23 -7.46
N GLN A 34 -5.90 -14.59 -6.31
CA GLN A 34 -5.88 -13.78 -5.12
C GLN A 34 -4.44 -13.57 -4.69
N GLY A 35 -4.08 -12.35 -4.35
CA GLY A 35 -2.71 -12.06 -3.98
C GLY A 35 -2.41 -10.62 -3.66
N ARG A 36 -1.13 -10.38 -3.43
CA ARG A 36 -0.60 -9.11 -2.94
C ARG A 36 0.57 -8.66 -3.80
N ILE A 37 0.67 -7.36 -4.01
CA ILE A 37 1.77 -6.71 -4.72
C ILE A 37 2.30 -5.58 -3.85
N TRP A 38 3.63 -5.46 -3.75
CA TRP A 38 4.26 -4.37 -3.00
C TRP A 38 5.63 -3.98 -3.55
N GLY A 39 6.09 -2.80 -3.15
CA GLY A 39 7.44 -2.32 -3.44
C GLY A 39 8.41 -2.57 -2.27
N ARG A 40 9.67 -2.83 -2.63
CA ARG A 40 10.79 -3.05 -1.71
C ARG A 40 11.89 -2.04 -1.98
N THR A 41 12.47 -1.49 -0.91
CA THR A 41 13.46 -0.40 -1.01
C THR A 41 14.82 -0.79 -0.47
N ASN A 42 15.86 -0.22 -1.09
CA ASN A 42 17.26 -0.40 -0.70
C ASN A 42 17.65 -1.88 -0.54
N CYS A 43 17.44 -2.65 -1.62
CA CYS A 43 17.65 -4.08 -1.65
C CYS A 43 19.03 -4.45 -2.21
N SER A 44 19.62 -5.53 -1.69
CA SER A 44 20.81 -6.14 -2.24
C SER A 44 20.74 -7.66 -2.11
N PHE A 45 20.66 -8.37 -3.24
CA PHE A 45 20.60 -9.83 -3.29
C PHE A 45 21.90 -10.43 -3.80
N ASN A 46 22.21 -11.65 -3.37
CA ASN A 46 23.27 -12.44 -3.99
C ASN A 46 22.90 -12.81 -5.45
N THR A 47 23.86 -13.32 -6.22
CA THR A 47 23.66 -13.64 -7.64
C THR A 47 22.52 -14.63 -7.89
N ALA A 48 22.24 -15.53 -6.94
CA ALA A 48 21.17 -16.52 -7.05
C ALA A 48 19.78 -15.98 -6.67
N GLY A 49 19.69 -14.77 -6.10
CA GLY A 49 18.44 -14.19 -5.61
C GLY A 49 17.82 -14.94 -4.42
N ASN A 50 18.58 -15.79 -3.73
CA ASN A 50 18.08 -16.62 -2.62
C ASN A 50 18.57 -16.16 -1.24
N GLY A 51 19.19 -14.99 -1.16
CA GLY A 51 19.66 -14.39 0.08
C GLY A 51 20.24 -13.01 -0.14
N ALA A 52 20.50 -12.30 0.96
CA ALA A 52 21.12 -10.99 0.93
C ALA A 52 22.56 -11.04 0.39
N SER A 53 22.97 -10.01 -0.34
CA SER A 53 24.36 -9.85 -0.81
C SER A 53 25.23 -9.20 0.27
N ASN A 54 26.53 -9.50 0.24
CA ASN A 54 27.58 -9.00 1.13
C ASN A 54 27.71 -7.46 1.20
N LEU A 55 27.04 -6.71 0.32
CA LEU A 55 26.99 -5.24 0.39
C LEU A 55 26.34 -4.71 1.67
N ASN A 56 25.57 -5.54 2.40
CA ASN A 56 25.02 -5.19 3.72
C ASN A 56 25.88 -5.71 4.90
N GLY A 57 27.02 -6.37 4.63
CA GLY A 57 27.90 -6.95 5.67
C GLY A 57 27.43 -8.29 6.25
N ASN A 58 26.27 -8.82 5.85
CA ASN A 58 25.72 -10.10 6.29
C ASN A 58 25.71 -11.08 5.12
N ASN A 59 26.70 -11.98 5.05
CA ASN A 59 26.79 -12.99 3.98
C ASN A 59 25.55 -13.90 3.96
N GLY A 60 24.59 -13.65 3.05
CA GLY A 60 23.46 -14.53 2.77
C GLY A 60 22.44 -14.70 3.90
N ALA A 61 22.58 -14.00 5.03
CA ALA A 61 21.70 -14.13 6.18
C ALA A 61 20.97 -12.81 6.49
N GLY A 62 19.68 -12.92 6.83
CA GLY A 62 18.84 -11.78 7.19
C GLY A 62 18.18 -11.08 6.00
N ALA A 63 17.67 -9.87 6.25
CA ALA A 63 16.94 -9.09 5.25
C ALA A 63 17.86 -8.62 4.11
N ALA A 64 17.37 -8.73 2.89
CA ALA A 64 18.02 -8.20 1.70
C ALA A 64 17.60 -6.75 1.41
N CYS A 65 16.41 -6.34 1.86
CA CYS A 65 15.84 -5.00 1.71
C CYS A 65 15.66 -4.29 3.05
N ILE A 66 15.65 -2.94 3.06
CA ILE A 66 15.34 -2.15 4.26
C ILE A 66 13.84 -2.15 4.58
N SER A 67 12.98 -2.09 3.56
CA SER A 67 11.52 -2.15 3.73
C SER A 67 10.90 -3.13 2.74
N GLY A 68 9.81 -3.80 3.16
CA GLY A 68 9.10 -4.78 2.34
C GLY A 68 9.91 -6.05 2.03
N ASP A 69 10.98 -6.34 2.77
CA ASP A 69 11.73 -7.60 2.61
C ASP A 69 10.80 -8.81 2.79
N CYS A 70 11.12 -9.98 2.24
CA CYS A 70 10.26 -11.16 2.35
C CYS A 70 11.06 -12.41 2.72
N GLY A 71 11.95 -12.27 3.71
CA GLY A 71 12.83 -13.33 4.18
C GLY A 71 14.18 -13.39 3.46
N GLY A 72 14.66 -12.25 2.94
CA GLY A 72 15.95 -12.12 2.27
C GLY A 72 16.01 -12.66 0.84
N VAL A 73 14.90 -13.18 0.31
CA VAL A 73 14.82 -13.78 -1.02
C VAL A 73 14.24 -12.81 -2.05
N LEU A 74 14.69 -12.92 -3.30
CA LEU A 74 14.17 -12.12 -4.41
C LEU A 74 12.74 -12.55 -4.75
N ASN A 75 12.51 -13.86 -4.85
CA ASN A 75 11.20 -14.46 -5.11
C ASN A 75 10.48 -14.75 -3.80
N CYS A 76 9.57 -13.86 -3.42
CA CYS A 76 8.82 -13.96 -2.18
C CYS A 76 7.88 -15.17 -2.18
N VAL A 77 7.83 -15.86 -1.03
CA VAL A 77 6.86 -16.94 -0.72
C VAL A 77 5.99 -16.60 0.49
N THR A 78 6.27 -15.48 1.13
CA THR A 78 5.50 -14.86 2.22
C THR A 78 5.22 -13.41 1.89
N SER A 79 4.35 -12.77 2.67
CA SER A 79 4.11 -11.32 2.58
C SER A 79 5.39 -10.54 2.92
N GLY A 80 5.41 -9.26 2.57
CA GLY A 80 6.48 -8.35 2.96
C GLY A 80 6.51 -8.10 4.47
N GLU A 81 7.71 -8.00 5.02
CA GLU A 81 7.99 -7.56 6.38
C GLU A 81 7.58 -6.09 6.55
N THR A 82 6.89 -5.83 7.64
CA THR A 82 6.36 -4.49 7.97
C THR A 82 7.48 -3.50 8.33
N PRO A 83 7.34 -2.20 8.04
CA PRO A 83 6.20 -1.56 7.40
C PRO A 83 6.17 -1.78 5.88
N VAL A 84 5.00 -2.07 5.33
CA VAL A 84 4.83 -2.28 3.89
C VAL A 84 3.45 -1.83 3.43
N THR A 85 3.41 -1.02 2.37
CA THR A 85 2.17 -0.70 1.66
C THR A 85 1.84 -1.86 0.73
N LEU A 86 0.63 -2.40 0.84
CA LEU A 86 0.18 -3.52 0.02
C LEU A 86 -0.88 -3.06 -0.97
N VAL A 87 -0.87 -3.66 -2.16
CA VAL A 87 -2.06 -3.72 -3.02
C VAL A 87 -2.56 -5.15 -2.98
N GLU A 88 -3.82 -5.33 -2.63
CA GLU A 88 -4.45 -6.63 -2.46
C GLU A 88 -5.53 -6.84 -3.54
N PHE A 89 -5.65 -8.06 -4.03
CA PHE A 89 -6.63 -8.45 -5.05
C PHE A 89 -7.30 -9.78 -4.66
N ASP A 90 -8.60 -9.83 -4.89
CA ASP A 90 -9.38 -11.05 -5.07
C ASP A 90 -10.18 -10.92 -6.38
N LEU A 91 -9.72 -11.59 -7.44
CA LEU A 91 -10.27 -11.41 -8.80
C LEU A 91 -11.57 -12.20 -9.06
N ALA A 92 -11.94 -13.11 -8.16
CA ALA A 92 -13.16 -13.92 -8.28
C ALA A 92 -13.88 -14.04 -6.94
N GLY A 93 -14.12 -12.89 -6.30
CA GLY A 93 -14.88 -12.79 -5.08
C GLY A 93 -16.39 -12.62 -5.30
N GLY A 94 -17.10 -12.37 -4.20
CA GLY A 94 -18.52 -12.02 -4.22
C GLY A 94 -19.43 -13.21 -4.53
N VAL A 95 -20.64 -12.93 -5.00
CA VAL A 95 -21.61 -13.98 -5.36
C VAL A 95 -21.18 -14.60 -6.69
N ASP A 96 -21.05 -15.93 -6.71
CA ASP A 96 -20.69 -16.74 -7.90
C ASP A 96 -19.36 -16.36 -8.58
N GLY A 97 -18.44 -15.71 -7.86
CA GLY A 97 -17.12 -15.29 -8.37
C GLY A 97 -17.19 -14.23 -9.47
N GLN A 98 -18.26 -13.43 -9.49
CA GLN A 98 -18.50 -12.42 -10.55
C GLN A 98 -18.00 -11.02 -10.19
N GLN A 99 -17.30 -10.86 -9.07
CA GLN A 99 -16.82 -9.58 -8.59
C GLN A 99 -15.32 -9.61 -8.34
N VAL A 100 -14.65 -8.50 -8.59
CA VAL A 100 -13.27 -8.26 -8.18
C VAL A 100 -13.28 -7.34 -6.98
N PHE A 101 -12.54 -7.74 -5.95
CA PHE A 101 -12.23 -6.93 -4.78
C PHE A 101 -10.77 -6.52 -4.88
N TYR A 102 -10.49 -5.24 -4.68
CA TYR A 102 -9.13 -4.76 -4.59
C TYR A 102 -9.04 -3.53 -3.70
N ASP A 103 -7.86 -3.34 -3.15
CA ASP A 103 -7.58 -2.22 -2.25
C ASP A 103 -6.09 -1.91 -2.17
N ILE A 104 -5.81 -0.74 -1.62
CA ILE A 104 -4.49 -0.40 -1.08
C ILE A 104 -4.60 -0.54 0.43
N SER A 105 -3.69 -1.28 1.05
CA SER A 105 -3.72 -1.60 2.47
C SER A 105 -2.50 -1.05 3.20
N LEU A 106 -2.78 -0.30 4.26
CA LEU A 106 -1.82 0.25 5.22
C LEU A 106 -1.91 -0.45 6.59
N VAL A 107 -2.64 -1.57 6.66
CA VAL A 107 -2.76 -2.41 7.87
C VAL A 107 -1.39 -2.88 8.33
N ASP A 108 -0.51 -3.21 7.39
CA ASP A 108 0.87 -3.65 7.60
C ASP A 108 1.88 -2.48 7.57
N GLY A 109 1.39 -1.24 7.63
CA GLY A 109 2.20 -0.03 7.61
C GLY A 109 2.24 0.66 6.25
N TYR A 110 3.13 1.64 6.13
CA TYR A 110 3.36 2.39 4.90
C TYR A 110 4.86 2.43 4.60
N ASN A 111 5.26 2.09 3.38
CA ASN A 111 6.63 2.33 2.93
C ASN A 111 6.69 3.14 1.65
N LEU A 112 5.88 2.84 0.64
CA LEU A 112 5.92 3.49 -0.67
C LEU A 112 4.54 3.98 -1.09
N PRO A 113 4.45 5.15 -1.77
CA PRO A 113 3.21 5.57 -2.37
C PRO A 113 2.84 4.59 -3.49
N MET A 114 1.58 4.17 -3.55
CA MET A 114 1.09 3.18 -4.50
C MET A 114 -0.24 3.63 -5.11
N GLY A 115 -0.48 3.22 -6.35
CA GLY A 115 -1.74 3.43 -7.04
C GLY A 115 -2.14 2.22 -7.85
N VAL A 116 -3.44 2.04 -8.02
CA VAL A 116 -4.05 1.00 -8.83
C VAL A 116 -4.83 1.67 -9.95
N TYR A 117 -4.77 1.10 -11.16
CA TYR A 117 -5.62 1.53 -12.25
C TYR A 117 -6.21 0.34 -12.99
N PHE A 118 -7.47 0.46 -13.37
CA PHE A 118 -8.20 -0.58 -14.07
C PHE A 118 -7.89 -0.57 -15.57
N ILE A 119 -7.75 -1.76 -16.15
CA ILE A 119 -7.51 -1.99 -17.58
C ILE A 119 -8.68 -2.84 -18.10
N PRO A 120 -9.71 -2.23 -18.72
CA PRO A 120 -10.95 -2.94 -19.07
C PRO A 120 -10.80 -4.01 -20.17
N GLY A 121 -9.69 -4.02 -20.91
CA GLY A 121 -9.47 -4.88 -22.06
C GLY A 121 -10.47 -4.61 -23.18
N GLU A 122 -10.89 -5.66 -23.87
CA GLU A 122 -11.81 -5.57 -25.03
C GLU A 122 -13.30 -5.70 -24.66
N ASN A 123 -13.63 -5.94 -23.39
CA ASN A 123 -15.01 -6.14 -22.97
C ASN A 123 -15.79 -4.81 -22.99
N PRO A 124 -16.85 -4.66 -23.83
CA PRO A 124 -17.57 -3.40 -23.95
C PRO A 124 -18.31 -2.96 -22.69
N LYS A 125 -18.64 -3.88 -21.78
CA LYS A 125 -19.23 -3.53 -20.48
C LYS A 125 -18.17 -2.90 -19.58
N LEU A 126 -16.99 -3.50 -19.50
CA LEU A 126 -15.87 -3.01 -18.67
C LEU A 126 -15.33 -1.68 -19.20
N GLN A 127 -15.29 -1.49 -20.52
CA GLN A 127 -14.84 -0.22 -21.13
C GLN A 127 -15.72 0.99 -20.76
N LYS A 128 -16.95 0.77 -20.29
CA LYS A 128 -17.82 1.85 -19.80
C LYS A 128 -17.50 2.28 -18.38
N ILE A 129 -16.70 1.51 -17.64
CA ILE A 129 -16.30 1.85 -16.27
C ILE A 129 -15.28 2.98 -16.33
N PRO A 130 -15.62 4.20 -15.86
CA PRO A 130 -14.74 5.34 -15.96
C PRO A 130 -13.59 5.25 -14.94
N PRO A 131 -12.36 5.67 -15.31
CA PRO A 131 -11.21 5.67 -14.40
C PRO A 131 -11.43 6.42 -13.08
N ARG A 132 -12.30 7.43 -13.06
CA ARG A 132 -12.64 8.20 -11.85
C ARG A 132 -13.25 7.38 -10.71
N LEU A 133 -13.76 6.18 -11.02
CA LEU A 133 -14.38 5.29 -10.05
C LEU A 133 -13.44 4.18 -9.57
N THR A 134 -12.36 3.90 -10.30
CA THR A 134 -11.55 2.69 -10.07
C THR A 134 -10.07 2.96 -9.88
N ASN A 135 -9.56 4.10 -10.35
CA ASN A 135 -8.14 4.39 -10.27
C ASN A 135 -7.80 5.04 -8.93
N CYS A 136 -7.56 4.22 -7.91
CA CYS A 136 -7.22 4.69 -6.57
C CYS A 136 -5.71 4.91 -6.37
N ALA A 137 -5.36 5.78 -5.44
CA ALA A 137 -3.97 6.01 -5.05
C ALA A 137 -3.86 6.39 -3.58
N CYS A 138 -2.76 5.98 -2.97
CA CYS A 138 -2.34 6.40 -1.64
C CYS A 138 -0.95 7.02 -1.72
N ILE A 139 -0.86 8.31 -1.42
CA ILE A 139 0.37 9.10 -1.46
C ILE A 139 0.61 9.72 -0.08
N GLY A 140 1.34 8.98 0.76
CA GLY A 140 1.75 9.38 2.09
C GLY A 140 3.22 9.83 2.19
N THR A 141 3.85 10.19 1.07
CA THR A 141 5.25 10.62 1.01
C THR A 141 5.35 12.06 0.52
N PRO A 142 6.03 12.96 1.25
CA PRO A 142 6.23 14.33 0.82
C PRO A 142 7.08 14.38 -0.47
N GLY A 143 6.79 15.36 -1.33
CA GLY A 143 7.39 15.52 -2.66
C GLY A 143 6.61 14.85 -3.79
N TYR A 144 5.72 13.90 -3.48
CA TYR A 144 4.90 13.20 -4.48
C TYR A 144 3.49 13.79 -4.64
N LEU A 145 3.04 14.63 -3.69
CA LEU A 145 1.73 15.28 -3.79
C LEU A 145 1.76 16.41 -4.81
N ALA A 146 0.90 16.30 -5.82
CA ALA A 146 0.56 17.41 -6.71
C ALA A 146 -0.08 18.57 -5.92
N PRO A 147 -0.03 19.82 -6.41
CA PRO A 147 -0.65 20.97 -5.75
C PRO A 147 -2.15 20.79 -5.46
N LEU A 148 -2.65 21.51 -4.45
CA LEU A 148 -4.10 21.54 -4.17
C LEU A 148 -4.86 22.12 -5.36
N GLY A 149 -5.97 21.47 -5.72
CA GLY A 149 -6.76 21.85 -6.90
C GLY A 149 -6.14 21.48 -8.24
N ALA A 150 -5.05 20.70 -8.26
CA ALA A 150 -4.51 20.15 -9.50
C ALA A 150 -5.59 19.30 -10.20
N GLU A 151 -5.98 19.73 -11.40
CA GLU A 151 -6.86 18.97 -12.26
C GLU A 151 -6.16 17.69 -12.72
N ASN A 152 -6.94 16.63 -12.91
CA ASN A 152 -6.47 15.41 -13.55
C ASN A 152 -7.40 15.07 -14.71
N ALA A 153 -6.83 14.59 -15.82
CA ALA A 153 -7.57 14.35 -17.06
C ALA A 153 -8.71 13.33 -16.92
N ALA A 154 -8.67 12.50 -15.88
CA ALA A 154 -9.66 11.48 -15.60
C ALA A 154 -10.75 11.95 -14.61
N SER A 155 -10.69 13.21 -14.12
CA SER A 155 -11.58 13.74 -13.07
C SER A 155 -11.70 12.83 -11.84
N ILE A 156 -10.61 12.15 -11.48
CA ILE A 156 -10.49 11.31 -10.30
C ILE A 156 -10.67 12.20 -9.06
N PRO A 157 -11.60 11.87 -8.15
CA PRO A 157 -11.72 12.50 -6.85
C PRO A 157 -10.43 12.37 -6.03
N TYR A 158 -9.83 13.51 -5.68
CA TYR A 158 -8.67 13.59 -4.81
C TYR A 158 -9.04 14.13 -3.43
N GLU A 159 -8.27 13.71 -2.43
CA GLU A 159 -8.29 14.39 -1.14
C GLU A 159 -7.85 15.86 -1.31
N SER A 160 -8.51 16.75 -0.58
CA SER A 160 -8.45 18.19 -0.81
C SER A 160 -7.80 18.97 0.34
N LYS A 161 -7.18 18.29 1.30
CA LYS A 161 -6.72 18.92 2.56
C LYS A 161 -5.22 18.80 2.77
N GLN A 162 -4.61 17.71 2.34
CA GLN A 162 -3.22 17.41 2.65
C GLN A 162 -2.26 18.26 1.83
N THR A 163 -1.11 18.55 2.40
CA THR A 163 -0.02 19.26 1.74
C THR A 163 1.26 18.45 1.89
N ASN A 164 2.30 18.79 1.14
CA ASN A 164 3.61 18.17 1.37
C ASN A 164 4.13 18.39 2.79
N ALA A 165 3.73 19.47 3.46
CA ALA A 165 4.08 19.72 4.87
C ALA A 165 3.31 18.78 5.80
N SER A 166 1.98 18.66 5.65
CA SER A 166 1.19 17.76 6.52
C SER A 166 1.52 16.28 6.29
N VAL A 167 1.82 15.89 5.05
CA VAL A 167 2.27 14.53 4.71
C VAL A 167 3.70 14.26 5.18
N ALA A 168 4.54 15.26 5.44
CA ALA A 168 5.83 15.01 6.08
C ALA A 168 5.69 14.59 7.56
N GLU A 169 4.54 14.85 8.18
CA GLU A 169 4.33 14.74 9.62
C GLU A 169 3.23 13.74 10.03
N TRP A 170 2.52 13.13 9.07
CA TRP A 170 1.36 12.29 9.36
C TRP A 170 1.71 11.03 10.16
N CYS A 171 2.90 10.46 9.94
CA CYS A 171 3.36 9.27 10.65
C CYS A 171 3.68 9.62 12.11
N PRO A 172 3.02 8.97 13.09
CA PRO A 172 3.37 9.14 14.50
C PRO A 172 4.86 8.84 14.74
N TRP A 173 5.49 9.64 15.60
CA TRP A 173 6.94 9.63 15.78
C TRP A 173 7.47 8.26 16.19
N ASP A 174 6.79 7.59 17.12
CA ASP A 174 7.13 6.26 17.64
C ASP A 174 6.95 5.12 16.62
N LEU A 175 6.20 5.39 15.55
CA LEU A 175 5.93 4.46 14.45
C LEU A 175 6.86 4.66 13.25
N GLN A 176 7.73 5.65 13.26
CA GLN A 176 8.75 5.79 12.22
C GLN A 176 9.77 4.65 12.26
N GLN A 177 10.17 4.16 11.09
CA GLN A 177 11.18 3.10 10.96
C GLN A 177 12.56 3.61 11.42
N THR A 178 12.90 4.86 11.07
CA THR A 178 14.16 5.49 11.48
C THR A 178 13.97 6.51 12.61
N LEU A 179 14.08 6.04 13.85
CA LEU A 179 14.10 6.94 15.01
C LEU A 179 15.46 7.66 15.13
N PRO A 180 15.49 8.98 15.39
CA PRO A 180 16.74 9.68 15.65
C PRO A 180 17.39 9.14 16.93
N ARG A 181 18.64 8.69 16.79
CA ARG A 181 19.39 8.00 17.86
C ARG A 181 20.16 8.95 18.78
N LYS A 182 20.33 10.21 18.38
CA LYS A 182 21.12 11.20 19.10
C LYS A 182 20.43 12.57 19.10
N PRO A 183 20.64 13.37 20.15
CA PRO A 183 20.27 14.77 20.16
C PRO A 183 20.86 15.50 18.95
N VAL A 184 20.06 16.31 18.25
CA VAL A 184 20.58 17.32 17.33
C VAL A 184 20.88 18.55 18.16
N ASP A 185 22.12 19.05 18.09
CA ASP A 185 22.61 20.18 18.90
C ASP A 185 22.41 20.03 20.42
N GLY A 186 22.48 18.79 20.93
CA GLY A 186 22.35 18.52 22.37
C GLY A 186 20.91 18.44 22.88
N VAL A 187 19.90 18.60 22.02
CA VAL A 187 18.47 18.45 22.35
C VAL A 187 17.93 17.10 21.88
N TYR A 188 17.42 16.29 22.82
CA TYR A 188 16.72 15.05 22.47
C TYR A 188 15.45 15.38 21.68
N ILE A 189 15.33 14.76 20.51
CA ILE A 189 14.24 15.00 19.57
C ILE A 189 13.03 14.18 20.05
N TYR A 190 12.18 14.81 20.84
CA TYR A 190 10.88 14.28 21.21
C TYR A 190 9.81 14.78 20.23
N PRO A 191 8.64 14.10 20.14
CA PRO A 191 7.56 14.42 19.19
C PRO A 191 6.99 15.84 19.24
N ASP A 192 7.43 16.68 20.19
CA ASP A 192 7.05 18.07 20.38
C ASP A 192 8.04 19.08 19.77
N SER A 193 9.15 18.62 19.20
CA SER A 193 10.17 19.48 18.58
C SER A 193 9.90 19.68 17.09
N SER A 194 9.97 20.94 16.62
CA SER A 194 9.76 21.37 15.22
C SER A 194 10.93 20.99 14.29
N ILE A 195 11.45 19.77 14.42
CA ILE A 195 12.64 19.30 13.72
C ILE A 195 12.25 18.63 12.41
N GLN A 196 13.05 18.88 11.38
CA GLN A 196 12.84 18.34 10.04
C GLN A 196 12.97 16.80 10.05
N ARG A 197 11.87 16.11 9.76
CA ARG A 197 11.81 14.65 9.57
C ARG A 197 12.51 14.24 8.27
N PRO A 198 12.95 12.97 8.14
CA PRO A 198 13.43 12.45 6.87
C PRO A 198 12.36 12.64 5.79
N LEU A 199 12.78 13.01 4.57
CA LEU A 199 11.85 13.11 3.43
C LEU A 199 11.15 11.77 3.12
N PHE A 200 11.78 10.67 3.49
CA PHE A 200 11.23 9.33 3.36
C PHE A 200 11.56 8.53 4.61
N ASP A 201 10.53 8.16 5.38
CA ASP A 201 10.64 7.24 6.51
C ASP A 201 9.41 6.34 6.52
N PRO A 202 9.57 5.03 6.27
CA PRO A 202 8.47 4.09 6.39
C PRO A 202 7.82 4.12 7.78
N CYS A 203 6.50 3.96 7.81
CA CYS A 203 5.68 4.08 9.01
C CYS A 203 5.09 2.73 9.39
N PHE A 204 5.43 2.21 10.56
CA PHE A 204 4.78 1.03 11.13
C PHE A 204 3.30 1.32 11.41
N SER A 205 2.44 0.34 11.19
CA SER A 205 1.11 0.39 11.79
C SER A 205 1.20 0.15 13.30
N ALA A 206 0.14 0.48 14.02
CA ALA A 206 0.07 0.19 15.45
C ALA A 206 0.25 -1.33 15.72
N CYS A 207 -0.41 -2.18 14.94
CA CYS A 207 -0.29 -3.63 15.07
C CYS A 207 1.15 -4.11 14.82
N SER A 208 1.78 -3.66 13.74
CA SER A 208 3.17 -4.02 13.41
C SER A 208 4.16 -3.64 14.51
N LYS A 209 3.90 -2.52 15.20
CA LYS A 209 4.79 -2.02 16.25
C LYS A 209 4.62 -2.77 17.58
N THR A 210 3.37 -2.98 18.00
CA THR A 210 3.06 -3.44 19.37
C THR A 210 2.76 -4.93 19.44
N ASN A 211 2.32 -5.52 18.32
CA ASN A 211 1.75 -6.87 18.25
C ASN A 211 0.66 -7.12 19.31
N SER A 212 -0.03 -6.06 19.75
CA SER A 212 -1.02 -6.13 20.81
C SER A 212 -2.36 -6.63 20.26
N PRO A 213 -3.15 -7.42 21.01
CA PRO A 213 -4.46 -7.86 20.54
C PRO A 213 -5.41 -6.71 20.20
N GLN A 214 -5.28 -5.57 20.88
CA GLN A 214 -6.10 -4.39 20.64
C GLN A 214 -5.75 -3.73 19.30
N ASP A 215 -4.46 -3.55 19.00
CA ASP A 215 -4.03 -2.87 17.77
C ASP A 215 -4.18 -3.78 16.54
N CYS A 216 -4.03 -5.08 16.74
CA CYS A 216 -4.17 -6.09 15.68
C CYS A 216 -5.61 -6.62 15.54
N CYS A 217 -6.56 -6.13 16.34
CA CYS A 217 -7.95 -6.59 16.33
C CYS A 217 -8.12 -8.11 16.50
N THR A 218 -7.37 -8.72 17.42
CA THR A 218 -7.42 -10.18 17.66
C THR A 218 -8.03 -10.53 19.02
N GLY A 219 -8.38 -11.80 19.20
CA GLY A 219 -8.97 -12.29 20.45
C GLY A 219 -10.28 -11.59 20.79
N VAL A 220 -10.35 -10.93 21.95
CA VAL A 220 -11.55 -10.19 22.40
C VAL A 220 -11.84 -8.95 21.55
N TYR A 221 -10.89 -8.49 20.74
CA TYR A 221 -11.04 -7.36 19.83
C TYR A 221 -11.37 -7.79 18.39
N ASN A 222 -11.60 -9.08 18.14
CA ASN A 222 -11.91 -9.62 16.81
C ASN A 222 -13.38 -9.37 16.40
N SER A 223 -13.83 -8.12 16.51
CA SER A 223 -15.07 -7.66 15.89
C SER A 223 -15.01 -6.15 15.62
N PRO A 224 -15.78 -5.63 14.64
CA PRO A 224 -15.87 -4.19 14.37
C PRO A 224 -16.36 -3.36 15.57
N SER A 225 -17.17 -3.95 16.45
CA SER A 225 -17.66 -3.27 17.66
C SER A 225 -16.66 -3.25 18.80
N ALA A 226 -15.72 -4.19 18.83
CA ALA A 226 -14.71 -4.31 19.88
C ALA A 226 -13.38 -3.64 19.49
N CYS A 227 -12.95 -3.71 18.23
CA CYS A 227 -11.72 -3.09 17.78
C CYS A 227 -11.92 -1.61 17.46
N LYS A 228 -11.21 -0.74 18.19
CA LYS A 228 -11.21 0.70 17.91
C LYS A 228 -10.03 1.06 17.02
N ALA A 229 -10.26 1.97 16.07
CA ALA A 229 -9.21 2.48 15.21
C ALA A 229 -8.09 3.14 16.06
N PRO A 230 -6.83 2.70 15.97
CA PRO A 230 -5.72 3.34 16.67
C PRO A 230 -5.39 4.71 16.07
N LEU A 231 -4.55 5.50 16.76
CA LEU A 231 -4.10 6.83 16.29
C LEU A 231 -3.51 6.76 14.87
N TYR A 232 -2.67 5.76 14.62
CA TYR A 232 -2.11 5.48 13.30
C TYR A 232 -3.19 5.38 12.23
N ALA A 233 -4.24 4.60 12.48
CA ALA A 233 -5.28 4.36 11.49
C ALA A 233 -6.03 5.65 11.13
N SER A 234 -6.31 6.49 12.14
CA SER A 234 -6.94 7.80 11.90
C SER A 234 -6.06 8.74 11.08
N MET A 235 -4.74 8.76 11.34
CA MET A 235 -3.77 9.57 10.59
C MET A 235 -3.59 9.03 9.16
N ALA A 236 -3.47 7.71 9.01
CA ALA A 236 -3.39 7.02 7.72
C ALA A 236 -4.64 7.29 6.87
N LYS A 237 -5.83 7.27 7.47
CA LYS A 237 -7.07 7.56 6.75
C LYS A 237 -7.18 9.03 6.33
N ALA A 238 -6.60 9.95 7.10
CA ALA A 238 -6.57 11.36 6.74
C ALA A 238 -5.68 11.62 5.51
N ILE A 239 -4.62 10.84 5.30
CA ILE A 239 -3.74 10.96 4.12
C ILE A 239 -4.16 10.10 2.94
N CYS A 240 -4.74 8.93 3.17
CA CYS A 240 -5.16 7.98 2.14
C CYS A 240 -6.59 7.50 2.43
N PRO A 241 -7.60 8.32 2.09
CA PRO A 241 -9.00 8.03 2.42
C PRO A 241 -9.54 6.73 1.84
N ASP A 242 -9.07 6.33 0.65
CA ASP A 242 -9.51 5.09 0.00
C ASP A 242 -8.74 3.84 0.43
N ALA A 243 -7.70 3.97 1.25
CA ALA A 243 -6.86 2.84 1.67
C ALA A 243 -7.33 2.25 3.01
N TYR A 244 -7.12 0.94 3.21
CA TYR A 244 -7.32 0.29 4.51
C TYR A 244 -6.32 0.83 5.51
N SER A 245 -6.83 1.33 6.65
CA SER A 245 -5.99 1.88 7.71
C SER A 245 -5.79 0.92 8.90
N TYR A 246 -6.70 -0.03 9.09
CA TYR A 246 -6.66 -1.12 10.08
C TYR A 246 -7.63 -2.25 9.68
N ALA A 247 -7.64 -3.36 10.44
CA ALA A 247 -8.31 -4.60 10.05
C ALA A 247 -9.82 -4.51 9.78
N TYR A 248 -10.54 -3.55 10.39
CA TYR A 248 -12.00 -3.39 10.21
C TYR A 248 -12.38 -2.09 9.48
N ASP A 249 -11.49 -1.56 8.64
CA ASP A 249 -11.75 -0.40 7.78
C ASP A 249 -12.39 -0.79 6.42
N ASP A 250 -13.25 -1.80 6.40
CA ASP A 250 -13.74 -2.44 5.17
C ASP A 250 -14.67 -1.54 4.34
N GLN A 251 -15.61 -0.87 4.99
CA GLN A 251 -16.68 -0.12 4.34
C GLN A 251 -16.18 1.10 3.56
N SER A 252 -14.97 1.58 3.82
CA SER A 252 -14.42 2.78 3.21
C SER A 252 -13.10 2.55 2.46
N SER A 253 -12.74 1.29 2.24
CA SER A 253 -11.42 0.95 1.66
C SER A 253 -11.47 -0.14 0.58
N THR A 254 -12.61 -0.84 0.43
CA THR A 254 -12.76 -1.89 -0.57
C THR A 254 -13.36 -1.35 -1.86
N PHE A 255 -12.67 -1.54 -2.98
CA PHE A 255 -13.26 -1.37 -4.30
C PHE A 255 -13.86 -2.68 -4.78
N ILE A 256 -15.08 -2.61 -5.31
CA ILE A 256 -15.80 -3.76 -5.86
C ILE A 256 -16.23 -3.39 -7.27
N ILE A 257 -15.82 -4.18 -8.26
CA ILE A 257 -16.21 -4.03 -9.67
C ILE A 257 -16.55 -5.38 -10.29
N PRO A 258 -17.26 -5.43 -11.44
CA PRO A 258 -17.48 -6.67 -12.17
C PRO A 258 -16.18 -7.40 -12.51
N SER A 259 -16.22 -8.73 -12.51
CA SER A 259 -15.07 -9.56 -12.86
C SER A 259 -14.61 -9.39 -14.31
N GLY A 260 -13.31 -9.65 -14.51
CA GLY A 260 -12.62 -9.51 -15.79
C GLY A 260 -11.84 -8.21 -15.94
N GLY A 261 -11.18 -8.07 -17.09
CA GLY A 261 -10.20 -7.00 -17.32
C GLY A 261 -8.84 -7.34 -16.71
N GLY A 262 -8.02 -6.32 -16.52
CA GLY A 262 -6.71 -6.37 -15.89
C GLY A 262 -6.48 -5.14 -15.02
N TRP A 263 -5.35 -5.12 -14.31
CA TRP A 263 -4.99 -4.03 -13.42
C TRP A 263 -3.54 -3.66 -13.62
N GLY A 264 -3.25 -2.38 -13.49
CA GLY A 264 -1.90 -1.89 -13.34
C GLY A 264 -1.68 -1.38 -11.93
N VAL A 265 -0.55 -1.78 -11.34
CA VAL A 265 -0.06 -1.24 -10.07
C VAL A 265 1.09 -0.30 -10.38
N ARG A 266 0.99 0.94 -9.91
CA ARG A 266 2.02 1.96 -10.05
C ARG A 266 2.66 2.22 -8.69
N ILE A 267 3.95 1.95 -8.58
CA ILE A 267 4.77 2.40 -7.46
C ILE A 267 5.15 3.86 -7.72
N CYS A 268 5.02 4.70 -6.70
CA CYS A 268 5.22 6.14 -6.78
C CYS A 268 4.37 6.83 -7.86
N PRO A 269 3.03 6.74 -7.80
CA PRO A 269 2.18 7.46 -8.72
C PRO A 269 2.34 8.98 -8.54
N ALA A 270 2.26 9.72 -9.65
CA ALA A 270 2.08 11.17 -9.60
C ALA A 270 0.61 11.49 -9.34
N GLY A 271 0.34 12.50 -8.51
CA GLY A 271 -1.02 12.96 -8.24
C GLY A 271 -1.24 13.24 -6.76
N ARG A 272 -2.42 12.87 -6.26
CA ARG A 272 -2.79 12.96 -4.85
C ARG A 272 -3.45 11.65 -4.43
N SER A 273 -3.57 11.42 -3.12
CA SER A 273 -4.39 10.32 -2.64
C SER A 273 -5.84 10.52 -3.08
N THR A 274 -6.52 9.42 -3.37
CA THR A 274 -7.90 9.45 -3.86
C THR A 274 -8.90 9.39 -2.71
N ASN A 275 -10.11 9.89 -2.94
CA ASN A 275 -11.24 9.80 -2.02
C ASN A 275 -12.52 9.30 -2.72
N ILE A 276 -12.34 8.42 -3.71
CA ILE A 276 -13.39 7.88 -4.58
C ILE A 276 -14.48 7.19 -3.76
N LEU A 277 -14.12 6.38 -2.76
CA LEU A 277 -15.08 5.64 -1.96
C LEU A 277 -15.90 6.57 -1.04
N ALA A 278 -15.41 7.77 -0.75
CA ALA A 278 -16.18 8.76 -0.03
C ALA A 278 -17.15 9.54 -0.94
N THR A 279 -16.78 9.79 -2.20
CA THR A 279 -17.54 10.67 -3.11
C THR A 279 -18.41 9.94 -4.12
N SER A 280 -18.07 8.70 -4.46
CA SER A 280 -18.58 8.01 -5.64
C SER A 280 -18.97 6.55 -5.38
N LYS A 281 -19.11 6.16 -4.10
CA LYS A 281 -19.47 4.79 -3.70
C LYS A 281 -20.78 4.30 -4.29
N GLN A 282 -21.81 5.15 -4.31
CA GLN A 282 -23.12 4.78 -4.86
C GLN A 282 -23.00 4.42 -6.35
N GLU A 283 -22.29 5.24 -7.12
CA GLU A 283 -22.06 4.98 -8.54
C GLU A 283 -21.21 3.71 -8.75
N LEU A 284 -20.22 3.47 -7.89
CA LEU A 284 -19.43 2.23 -7.93
C LEU A 284 -20.30 0.99 -7.67
N GLN A 285 -21.22 1.06 -6.71
CA GLN A 285 -22.15 -0.02 -6.36
C GLN A 285 -23.16 -0.32 -7.47
N GLU A 286 -23.47 0.65 -8.33
CA GLU A 286 -24.32 0.45 -9.51
C GLU A 286 -23.61 -0.33 -10.63
N LEU A 287 -22.28 -0.47 -10.56
CA LEU A 287 -21.52 -1.27 -11.51
C LEU A 287 -21.52 -2.76 -11.18
N SER A 288 -21.64 -3.11 -9.90
CA SER A 288 -21.35 -4.44 -9.32
C SER A 288 -22.51 -5.42 -9.30
#